data_AF-A0A9E3VHT8-F1
#
_entry.id   AF-A0A9E3VHT8-F1
#
_cell.length_a   1.000
_cell.length_b   1.000
_cell.length_c   1.000
_cell.angle_alpha   90.00
_cell.angle_beta   90.00
_cell.angle_gamma   90.00
#
_symmetry.space_group_name_H-M   'P 1'
#
loop_
_entity.id
_entity.type
_entity.pdbx_description
1 polymer ?
#
loop_
_entity_poly.entity_id
_entity_poly.type
_entity_poly.pdbx_seq_one_letter_code
_entity_poly.pdbx_strand_id
1 'polypeptide(L)' 'MRVILIDLLYIVAIGLAVATLGSALWLRTPWGLRRRQVQNRRRAERSEFRCAVHGTFPQEALVRLPTGERVCPRCYEETA' A
#
# COMPACT_ATOMS: atom_id res chain seq x y z
N MET A 1 -32.61 22.47 26.09
CA MET A 1 -31.79 21.25 25.93
C MET A 1 -32.01 20.53 24.59
N ARG A 2 -33.24 20.21 24.18
CA ARG A 2 -33.51 19.54 22.88
C ARG A 2 -33.08 20.34 21.64
N VAL A 3 -33.27 21.66 21.62
CA VAL A 3 -32.92 22.52 20.48
C VAL A 3 -31.40 22.54 20.23
N ILE A 4 -30.61 22.77 21.29
CA ILE A 4 -29.13 22.77 21.22
C ILE A 4 -28.58 21.41 20.75
N LEU A 5 -29.21 20.30 21.14
CA LEU A 5 -28.81 18.96 20.72
C LEU A 5 -29.00 18.76 19.20
N ILE A 6 -30.12 19.25 18.65
CA ILE A 6 -30.42 19.13 17.22
C ILE A 6 -29.44 19.97 16.40
N ASP A 7 -29.17 21.20 16.83
CA ASP A 7 -28.24 22.10 16.14
C ASP A 7 -26.81 21.53 16.14
N LEU A 8 -26.37 20.98 17.28
CA LEU A 8 -25.07 20.33 17.38
C LEU A 8 -24.96 19.11 16.44
N LEU A 9 -26.00 18.27 16.40
CA LEU A 9 -26.08 17.12 15.50
C LEU A 9 -25.97 17.54 14.03
N TYR A 10 -26.62 18.63 13.66
CA TYR A 10 -26.61 19.15 12.30
C TYR A 10 -25.22 19.65 11.89
N ILE A 11 -24.53 20.39 12.78
CA ILE A 11 -23.15 20.85 12.54
C ILE A 11 -22.20 19.67 12.38
N VAL A 12 -22.30 18.66 13.25
CA VAL A 12 -21.48 17.45 13.17
C VAL A 12 -21.75 16.69 11.87
N ALA A 13 -23.02 16.54 11.48
CA ALA A 13 -23.41 15.86 10.25
C ALA A 13 -22.86 16.57 9.00
N ILE A 14 -22.94 17.91 8.95
CA ILE A 14 -22.35 18.71 7.86
C ILE A 14 -20.83 18.54 7.85
N GLY A 15 -20.17 18.62 9.01
CA GLY A 15 -18.72 18.44 9.10
C GLY A 15 -18.26 17.09 8.54
N LEU A 16 -18.98 16.02 8.89
CA LEU A 16 -18.75 14.67 8.34
C LEU A 16 -18.97 14.61 6.83
N ALA A 17 -20.06 15.21 6.32
CA ALA A 17 -20.34 15.25 4.89
C ALA A 17 -19.25 15.99 4.10
N VAL A 18 -18.79 17.14 4.60
CA VAL A 18 -17.72 17.92 3.96
C VAL A 18 -16.39 17.17 4.01
N ALA A 19 -16.04 16.57 5.15
CA ALA A 19 -14.80 15.81 5.31
C ALA A 19 -14.75 14.58 4.37
N THR A 20 -15.87 13.85 4.27
CA THR A 20 -15.97 12.66 3.42
C THR A 20 -15.91 13.02 1.93
N LEU A 21 -16.66 14.03 1.48
CA LEU A 21 -16.63 14.51 0.11
C LEU A 21 -15.26 15.09 -0.26
N GLY A 22 -14.69 15.92 0.62
CA GLY A 22 -13.35 16.49 0.43
C GLY A 22 -12.29 15.40 0.30
N SER A 23 -12.32 14.39 1.18
CA SER A 23 -11.41 13.24 1.12
C SER A 23 -11.57 12.43 -0.16
N ALA A 24 -12.81 12.13 -0.56
CA ALA A 24 -13.09 11.39 -1.80
C ALA A 24 -12.59 12.12 -3.05
N LEU A 25 -12.78 13.44 -3.11
CA LEU A 25 -12.25 14.29 -4.18
C LEU A 25 -10.72 14.29 -4.15
N TRP A 26 -10.11 14.42 -2.97
CA TRP A 26 -8.65 14.44 -2.83
C TRP A 26 -8.00 13.12 -3.25
N LEU A 27 -8.64 11.98 -2.99
CA LEU A 27 -8.19 10.67 -3.46
C LEU A 27 -8.21 10.52 -4.99
N ARG A 28 -9.10 11.25 -5.68
CA ARG A 28 -9.17 11.27 -7.15
C ARG A 28 -8.19 12.26 -7.79
N THR A 29 -7.60 13.17 -7.01
CA THR A 29 -6.58 14.09 -7.53
C THR A 29 -5.28 13.36 -7.89
N PRO A 30 -4.50 13.87 -8.87
CA PRO A 30 -3.21 13.30 -9.25
C PRO A 30 -2.22 13.22 -8.08
N TRP A 31 -2.34 14.10 -7.08
CA TRP A 31 -1.51 14.07 -5.87
C TRP A 31 -1.86 12.88 -4.96
N GLY A 32 -3.14 12.56 -4.79
CA GLY A 32 -3.60 11.37 -4.08
C GLY A 32 -3.08 10.09 -4.74
N LEU A 33 -3.14 10.03 -6.07
CA LEU A 33 -2.60 8.92 -6.85
C LEU A 33 -1.08 8.79 -6.71
N ARG A 34 -0.32 9.89 -6.79
CA ARG A 34 1.14 9.88 -6.57
C ARG A 34 1.50 9.36 -5.18
N ARG A 35 0.80 9.80 -4.12
CA ARG A 35 1.03 9.28 -2.76
C ARG A 35 0.75 7.78 -2.66
N ARG A 36 -0.35 7.30 -3.26
CA ARG A 36 -0.67 5.86 -3.32
C ARG A 36 0.39 5.07 -4.08
N GLN A 37 0.88 5.58 -5.20
CA GLN A 37 1.94 4.95 -5.99
C GLN A 37 3.26 4.86 -5.21
N VAL A 38 3.68 5.94 -4.53
CA VAL A 38 4.89 5.92 -3.69
C VAL A 38 4.75 4.95 -2.54
N GLN A 39 3.59 4.91 -1.86
CA GLN A 39 3.34 3.95 -0.80
C GLN A 39 3.34 2.50 -1.30
N ASN A 40 2.71 2.24 -2.43
CA ASN A 40 2.70 0.91 -3.04
C ASN A 40 4.10 0.47 -3.48
N ARG A 41 4.89 1.37 -4.07
CA ARG A 41 6.28 1.09 -4.42
C ARG A 41 7.11 0.72 -3.18
N ARG A 42 7.00 1.51 -2.10
CA ARG A 42 7.67 1.20 -0.82
C ARG A 42 7.19 -0.09 -0.14
N ARG A 43 5.98 -0.55 -0.42
CA ARG A 43 5.46 -1.85 0.07
C ARG A 43 5.98 -3.00 -0.77
N ALA A 44 6.05 -2.83 -2.09
CA ALA A 44 6.64 -3.82 -2.99
C ALA A 44 8.16 -3.97 -2.80
N GLU A 45 8.87 -2.86 -2.53
CA GLU A 45 10.29 -2.91 -2.16
C GLU A 45 10.53 -3.68 -0.85
N ARG A 46 9.59 -3.60 0.09
CA ARG A 46 9.62 -4.32 1.37
C ARG A 46 8.99 -5.71 1.32
N SER A 47 8.39 -6.12 0.20
CA SER A 47 7.82 -7.47 0.12
C SER A 47 8.95 -8.46 -0.06
N GLU A 48 9.24 -9.21 1.00
CA GLU A 48 10.15 -10.34 0.97
C GLU A 48 9.66 -11.35 -0.07
N PHE A 49 10.60 -11.84 -0.89
CA PHE A 49 10.32 -12.95 -1.78
C PHE A 49 10.26 -14.23 -0.94
N ARG A 50 9.18 -14.98 -1.08
CA ARG A 50 9.01 -16.28 -0.41
C ARG A 50 9.36 -17.39 -1.39
N CYS A 51 10.50 -18.04 -1.16
CA CYS A 51 10.79 -19.32 -1.75
C CYS A 51 9.92 -20.39 -1.05
N ALA A 52 9.31 -21.29 -1.83
CA ALA A 52 8.52 -22.40 -1.30
C ALA A 52 9.37 -23.42 -0.51
N VAL A 53 10.69 -23.46 -0.74
CA VAL A 53 11.61 -24.45 -0.16
C VAL A 53 12.47 -23.82 0.95
N HIS A 54 13.11 -22.68 0.68
CA HIS A 54 14.12 -22.09 1.59
C HIS A 54 13.61 -20.90 2.41
N GLY A 55 12.33 -20.55 2.31
CA GLY A 55 11.72 -19.48 3.11
C GLY A 55 11.84 -18.08 2.52
N THR A 56 11.87 -17.05 3.37
CA THR A 56 11.86 -15.63 2.97
C THR A 56 13.26 -15.10 2.65
N PHE A 57 13.37 -14.37 1.55
CA PHE A 57 14.59 -13.65 1.15
C PHE A 57 14.25 -12.20 0.79
N PRO A 58 15.15 -11.25 1.09
CA PRO A 58 15.00 -9.88 0.61
C PRO A 58 15.17 -9.85 -0.92
N GLN A 59 14.43 -8.97 -1.60
CA GLN A 59 14.48 -8.91 -3.08
C GLN A 59 15.87 -8.64 -3.65
N GLU A 60 16.70 -7.93 -2.89
CA GLU A 60 18.08 -7.60 -3.24
C GLU A 60 19.05 -8.79 -3.15
N ALA A 61 18.68 -9.85 -2.43
CA ALA A 61 19.45 -11.09 -2.35
C ALA A 61 19.02 -12.15 -3.40
N LEU A 62 18.05 -11.83 -4.25
CA LEU A 62 17.60 -12.74 -5.30
C LEU A 62 18.57 -12.77 -6.48
N VAL A 63 18.84 -13.96 -6.98
CA VAL A 63 19.65 -14.17 -8.17
C VAL A 63 18.77 -13.98 -9.41
N ARG A 64 19.26 -13.24 -10.41
CA ARG A 64 18.61 -13.13 -11.72
C ARG A 64 19.11 -14.21 -12.66
N LEU A 65 18.19 -15.00 -13.21
CA LEU A 65 18.49 -15.99 -14.24
C LEU A 65 18.68 -15.34 -15.61
N PRO A 66 19.34 -16.04 -16.56
CA PRO A 66 19.45 -15.59 -17.96
C PRO A 66 18.10 -15.39 -18.65
N THR A 67 17.06 -16.09 -18.19
CA THR A 67 15.67 -15.95 -18.64
C THR A 67 15.00 -14.66 -18.14
N GLY A 68 15.62 -13.95 -17.19
CA GLY A 68 15.09 -12.73 -16.57
C GLY A 68 14.29 -12.97 -15.29
N GLU A 69 14.02 -14.23 -14.93
CA GLU A 69 13.34 -14.60 -13.68
C GLU A 69 14.25 -14.38 -12.46
N ARG A 70 13.65 -14.21 -11.28
CA ARG A 70 14.36 -14.07 -10.00
C ARG A 70 14.13 -15.30 -9.15
N VAL A 71 15.21 -15.88 -8.65
CA VAL A 71 15.18 -17.11 -7.84
C VAL A 71 16.01 -16.93 -6.57
N CYS A 72 15.66 -17.74 -5.56
CA CYS A 72 16.35 -17.71 -4.28
C CYS A 72 17.82 -18.16 -4.44
N PRO A 73 18.77 -17.56 -3.71
CA PRO A 73 20.19 -17.87 -3.88
C PRO A 73 20.49 -19.35 -3.58
N ARG A 74 19.78 -19.95 -2.61
CA ARG A 74 19.93 -21.37 -2.24
C ARG A 74 19.45 -22.31 -3.34
N CYS A 75 18.32 -22.00 -3.95
CA CYS A 75 17.78 -22.71 -5.10
C CYS A 75 18.78 -22.67 -6.27
N TYR A 76 19.37 -21.49 -6.50
CA TYR A 76 20.36 -21.31 -7.56
C TYR A 76 21.62 -22.15 -7.28
N GLU A 77 22.17 -22.11 -6.06
CA GLU A 77 23.31 -22.93 -5.64
C GLU A 77 23.05 -24.45 -5.76
N GLU A 78 21.82 -24.90 -5.52
CA GLU A 78 21.45 -26.31 -5.63
C GLU A 78 21.30 -26.80 -7.09
N THR A 79 21.01 -25.90 -8.02
CA THR A 79 20.77 -26.21 -9.44
C THR A 79 21.91 -25.83 -10.39
N ALA A 80 22.88 -25.04 -9.93
CA ALA A 80 24.06 -24.64 -10.68
C ALA A 80 25.13 -25.75 -10.67
#